data_AF-A0A1G7AJ80-F1
#
_entry.id   AF-A0A1G7AJ80-F1
#
_cell.length_a   1.000
_cell.length_b   1.000
_cell.length_c   1.000
_cell.angle_alpha   90.00
_cell.angle_beta   90.00
_cell.angle_gamma   90.00
#
_symmetry.space_group_name_H-M   'P 1'
#
loop_
_entity.id
_entity.type
_entity.pdbx_description
1 polymer ?
#
loop_
_entity_poly.entity_id
_entity_poly.type
_entity_poly.pdbx_seq_one_letter_code
_entity_poly.pdbx_strand_id
1 'polypeptide(L)'
;MKKYFLGGALVGLIFFGGVSLADTSNVEANRIAVEAIQLWNRASSSSSSSFEDQLASLEAVEAMLNEIAENYPESEVGLSLLGGEELGPLSLEGIKEEVIAARAKVGEINCEIDVHTLCLAEEIINIGGKIEGNISLDFQIAEVAAALGSLGAYDIAKDVAKLAGSEIFAEGALSWIARAAAARNDWGAAKNLSELVVAEGPRTVILSSIVGEMVKAGMVEEAINIASSDPDFSGRLMYSAAKALMENGDTSLALETMSSGLEMLRQRVKDKAIAETFLSFAGSYYDLGRDELGRAAFDEAILLSLSISDEREARDFQKALAIELSRAGLISEAEEALKSIQDEYYRSSAMSQVATNEAIHGNLFGGLDKIKSVPIEDFKSGYFLSLIQGLAESGKFQDARKVVGELDDLEDEIRALAYISVLMDQHGFTEDARDLTSKMFVIDYESRYLPIVVAEHGRDFAKLAGDESIAAMFSTALNRVDELEARSDLGWAYSGEYSVDVAAGLAALGDLRRSLAIIEPITDLDKRMDALLAVTKASVKADPV
;
A
#
# COMPACT_ATOMS: atom_id res chain seq x y z
N MET A 1 -16.81 -27.59 -34.87
CA MET A 1 -17.16 -27.41 -36.30
C MET A 1 -16.51 -26.12 -36.77
N LYS A 2 -15.71 -26.21 -37.84
CA LYS A 2 -14.88 -25.16 -38.44
C LYS A 2 -15.62 -23.83 -38.63
N LYS A 3 -14.98 -22.70 -38.30
CA LYS A 3 -15.22 -21.42 -38.98
C LYS A 3 -13.90 -20.91 -39.55
N TYR A 4 -13.87 -20.88 -40.88
CA TYR A 4 -12.85 -20.25 -41.69
C TYR A 4 -12.90 -18.74 -41.48
N PHE A 5 -11.77 -18.10 -41.18
CA PHE A 5 -11.59 -16.68 -41.45
C PHE A 5 -10.67 -16.56 -42.66
N LEU A 6 -11.27 -16.13 -43.78
CA LEU A 6 -10.58 -15.78 -45.01
C LEU A 6 -9.82 -14.47 -44.75
N GLY A 7 -8.49 -14.51 -44.87
CA GLY A 7 -7.69 -13.32 -45.10
C GLY A 7 -7.84 -12.85 -46.55
N GLY A 8 -7.97 -11.54 -46.72
CA GLY A 8 -7.81 -10.83 -48.00
C GLY A 8 -7.11 -9.52 -47.71
N ALA A 9 -5.81 -9.45 -48.07
CA ALA A 9 -5.25 -8.58 -49.13
C ALA A 9 -5.02 -7.13 -48.65
N LEU A 10 -3.78 -6.65 -48.53
CA LEU A 10 -2.84 -6.23 -49.57
C LEU A 10 -1.47 -6.12 -48.84
N VAL A 11 -0.29 -6.30 -49.42
CA VAL A 11 0.41 -5.27 -50.20
C VAL A 11 1.51 -5.97 -50.99
N GLY A 12 1.53 -5.71 -52.30
CA GLY A 12 2.74 -5.85 -53.10
C GLY A 12 3.00 -4.51 -53.77
N LEU A 13 4.19 -3.94 -53.53
CA LEU A 13 4.84 -3.03 -54.48
C LEU A 13 6.33 -2.91 -54.13
N ILE A 14 7.14 -3.55 -54.96
CA ILE A 14 8.60 -3.40 -55.03
C ILE A 14 8.89 -2.12 -55.81
N PHE A 15 9.65 -1.19 -55.24
CA PHE A 15 10.37 -0.16 -55.97
C PHE A 15 11.88 -0.35 -55.80
N PHE A 16 12.57 -0.64 -56.90
CA PHE A 16 14.03 -0.56 -56.99
C PHE A 16 14.43 0.91 -57.17
N GLY A 17 15.17 1.48 -56.20
CA GLY A 17 15.74 2.81 -56.37
C GLY A 17 16.45 3.36 -55.13
N GLY A 18 17.72 3.01 -54.95
CA GLY A 18 18.65 3.66 -54.01
C GLY A 18 18.56 3.14 -52.58
N VAL A 19 19.42 2.18 -52.21
CA VAL A 19 19.49 1.64 -50.85
C VAL A 19 19.96 2.74 -49.90
N SER A 20 19.02 3.39 -49.21
CA SER A 20 19.30 4.22 -48.06
C SER A 20 19.57 3.31 -46.85
N LEU A 21 20.32 3.80 -45.86
CA LEU A 21 20.51 3.09 -44.58
C LEU A 21 19.16 2.77 -43.89
N ALA A 22 18.13 3.58 -44.15
CA ALA A 22 16.77 3.36 -43.65
C ALA A 22 16.08 2.15 -44.31
N ASP A 23 16.34 1.87 -45.58
CA ASP A 23 15.81 0.67 -46.25
C ASP A 23 16.44 -0.60 -45.69
N THR A 24 17.76 -0.58 -45.40
CA THR A 24 18.42 -1.74 -44.78
C THR A 24 17.95 -1.99 -43.36
N SER A 25 17.73 -0.93 -42.57
CA SER A 25 17.19 -1.03 -41.21
C SER A 25 15.78 -1.62 -41.19
N ASN A 26 14.92 -1.19 -42.11
CA ASN A 26 13.55 -1.72 -42.24
C ASN A 26 13.55 -3.17 -42.72
N VAL A 27 14.43 -3.55 -43.65
CA VAL A 27 14.52 -4.94 -44.12
C VAL A 27 14.95 -5.88 -42.99
N GLU A 28 15.94 -5.47 -42.20
CA GLU A 28 16.47 -6.31 -41.12
C GLU A 28 15.51 -6.41 -39.93
N ALA A 29 14.91 -5.29 -39.51
CA ALA A 29 13.88 -5.29 -38.47
C ALA A 29 12.66 -6.14 -38.86
N ASN A 30 12.20 -6.05 -40.11
CA ASN A 30 11.12 -6.90 -40.62
C ASN A 30 11.50 -8.38 -40.63
N ARG A 31 12.76 -8.72 -40.96
CA ARG A 31 13.23 -10.10 -40.92
C ARG A 31 13.16 -10.66 -39.49
N ILE A 32 13.68 -9.93 -38.51
CA ILE A 32 13.66 -10.32 -37.10
C ILE A 32 12.22 -10.44 -36.59
N ALA A 33 11.34 -9.50 -36.94
CA ALA A 33 9.94 -9.52 -36.53
C ALA A 33 9.18 -10.75 -37.07
N VAL A 34 9.41 -11.10 -38.34
CA VAL A 34 8.82 -12.31 -38.93
C VAL A 34 9.35 -13.57 -38.24
N GLU A 35 10.63 -13.63 -37.89
CA GLU A 35 11.23 -14.74 -37.16
C GLU A 35 10.65 -14.87 -35.74
N ALA A 36 10.49 -13.75 -35.03
CA ALA A 36 9.85 -13.68 -33.72
C ALA A 36 8.41 -14.22 -33.76
N ILE A 37 7.60 -13.78 -34.74
CA ILE A 37 6.22 -14.25 -34.92
C ILE A 37 6.17 -15.74 -35.25
N GLN A 38 7.10 -16.25 -36.07
CA GLN A 38 7.17 -17.68 -36.39
C GLN A 38 7.62 -18.53 -35.19
N LEU A 39 8.52 -18.02 -34.37
CA LEU A 39 8.96 -18.68 -33.14
C LEU A 39 7.83 -18.71 -32.10
N TRP A 40 7.15 -17.57 -31.91
CA TRP A 40 5.95 -17.47 -31.07
C TRP A 40 4.88 -18.48 -31.49
N ASN A 41 4.49 -18.51 -32.76
CA ASN A 41 3.47 -19.43 -33.25
C ASN A 41 3.85 -20.90 -33.01
N ARG A 42 5.14 -21.26 -33.06
CA ARG A 42 5.61 -22.61 -32.74
C ARG A 42 5.53 -22.90 -31.24
N ALA A 43 5.92 -21.93 -30.41
CA ALA A 43 5.81 -22.03 -28.95
C ALA A 43 4.34 -22.17 -28.51
N SER A 44 3.42 -21.39 -29.08
CA SER A 44 2.00 -21.37 -28.69
C SER A 44 1.15 -22.54 -29.25
N SER A 45 1.61 -23.24 -30.30
CA SER A 45 0.85 -24.33 -30.95
C SER A 45 1.31 -25.74 -30.60
N SER A 46 2.44 -25.87 -29.90
CA SER A 46 3.02 -27.14 -29.51
C SER A 46 2.40 -27.67 -28.22
N SER A 47 1.50 -28.65 -28.32
CA SER A 47 1.00 -29.39 -27.15
C SER A 47 1.96 -30.50 -26.67
N SER A 48 3.21 -30.51 -27.15
CA SER A 48 4.18 -31.60 -26.94
C SER A 48 5.61 -31.17 -26.59
N SER A 49 5.89 -29.87 -26.43
CA SER A 49 7.18 -29.36 -25.94
C SER A 49 7.17 -29.25 -24.42
N SER A 50 8.33 -29.43 -23.77
CA SER A 50 8.42 -29.22 -22.32
C SER A 50 8.26 -27.74 -21.97
N PHE A 51 7.96 -27.42 -20.71
CA PHE A 51 7.83 -26.02 -20.29
C PHE A 51 9.15 -25.27 -20.51
N GLU A 52 10.30 -25.92 -20.31
CA GLU A 52 11.65 -25.37 -20.53
C GLU A 52 11.85 -24.94 -21.98
N ASP A 53 11.43 -25.78 -22.93
CA ASP A 53 11.49 -25.48 -24.37
C ASP A 53 10.56 -24.31 -24.74
N GLN A 54 9.42 -24.21 -24.04
CA GLN A 54 8.47 -23.11 -24.23
C GLN A 54 9.06 -21.79 -23.70
N LEU A 55 9.65 -21.79 -22.50
CA LEU A 55 10.32 -20.62 -21.93
C LEU A 55 11.47 -20.16 -22.81
N ALA A 56 12.38 -21.06 -23.19
CA ALA A 56 13.51 -20.73 -24.04
C ALA A 56 13.06 -20.10 -25.38
N SER A 57 11.92 -20.57 -25.91
CA SER A 57 11.33 -19.99 -27.13
C SER A 57 10.77 -18.59 -26.88
N LEU A 58 10.13 -18.36 -25.74
CA LEU A 58 9.56 -17.07 -25.36
C LEU A 58 10.63 -16.02 -25.06
N GLU A 59 11.69 -16.38 -24.33
CA GLU A 59 12.84 -15.51 -24.07
C GLU A 59 13.57 -15.14 -25.36
N ALA A 60 13.65 -16.07 -26.31
CA ALA A 60 14.19 -15.77 -27.63
C ALA A 60 13.30 -14.80 -28.43
N VAL A 61 11.96 -14.89 -28.30
CA VAL A 61 11.04 -13.91 -28.91
C VAL A 61 11.21 -12.53 -28.25
N GLU A 62 11.28 -12.48 -26.92
CA GLU A 62 11.51 -11.25 -26.16
C GLU A 62 12.84 -10.59 -26.58
N ALA A 63 13.92 -11.36 -26.65
CA ALA A 63 15.23 -10.88 -27.08
C ALA A 63 15.20 -10.32 -28.51
N MET A 64 14.48 -10.96 -29.43
CA MET A 64 14.30 -10.47 -30.80
C MET A 64 13.52 -9.15 -30.87
N LEU A 65 12.49 -8.98 -30.04
CA LEU A 65 11.72 -7.73 -29.99
C LEU A 65 12.52 -6.59 -29.36
N ASN A 66 13.29 -6.88 -28.31
CA ASN A 66 14.23 -5.92 -27.72
C ASN A 66 15.35 -5.55 -28.71
N GLU A 67 15.85 -6.52 -29.50
CA GLU A 67 16.83 -6.23 -30.56
C GLU A 67 16.28 -5.23 -31.59
N ILE A 68 15.00 -5.38 -31.97
CA ILE A 68 14.33 -4.42 -32.87
C ILE A 68 14.24 -3.04 -32.21
N ALA A 69 13.79 -2.98 -30.96
CA ALA A 69 13.62 -1.73 -30.23
C ALA A 69 14.95 -0.99 -30.00
N GLU A 70 16.03 -1.71 -29.74
CA GLU A 70 17.34 -1.13 -29.41
C GLU A 70 18.15 -0.78 -30.66
N ASN A 71 18.22 -1.70 -31.63
CA ASN A 71 19.13 -1.57 -32.77
C ASN A 71 18.46 -1.00 -34.03
N TYR A 72 17.12 -1.04 -34.08
CA TYR A 72 16.33 -0.55 -35.21
C TYR A 72 15.14 0.35 -34.80
N PRO A 73 15.33 1.31 -33.87
CA PRO A 73 14.23 2.13 -33.31
C PRO A 73 13.51 3.00 -34.35
N GLU A 74 14.19 3.37 -35.44
CA GLU A 74 13.60 4.18 -36.54
C GLU A 74 12.97 3.34 -37.65
N SER A 75 13.00 2.00 -37.53
CA SER A 75 12.25 1.15 -38.45
C SER A 75 10.76 1.27 -38.19
N GLU A 76 9.93 1.02 -39.20
CA GLU A 76 8.46 1.05 -39.07
C GLU A 76 7.98 0.12 -37.93
N VAL A 77 8.58 -1.06 -37.85
CA VAL A 77 8.34 -2.06 -36.79
C VAL A 77 8.84 -1.58 -35.42
N GLY A 78 10.03 -0.97 -35.36
CA GLY A 78 10.59 -0.42 -34.12
C GLY A 78 9.77 0.73 -33.57
N LEU A 79 9.27 1.62 -34.43
CA LEU A 79 8.36 2.70 -34.06
C LEU A 79 7.03 2.17 -33.52
N SER A 80 6.43 1.16 -34.17
CA SER A 80 5.21 0.51 -33.68
C SER A 80 5.45 -0.15 -32.32
N LEU A 81 6.55 -0.89 -32.12
CA LEU A 81 6.86 -1.52 -30.84
C LEU A 81 7.07 -0.52 -29.70
N LEU A 82 7.86 0.54 -29.96
CA LEU A 82 8.11 1.60 -28.97
C LEU A 82 6.85 2.44 -28.70
N GLY A 83 5.94 2.53 -29.66
CA GLY A 83 4.61 3.14 -29.51
C GLY A 83 3.59 2.26 -28.80
N GLY A 84 3.95 1.02 -28.42
CA GLY A 84 3.05 0.08 -27.75
C GLY A 84 2.06 -0.63 -28.66
N GLU A 85 2.25 -0.58 -29.99
CA GLU A 85 1.40 -1.27 -30.96
C GLU A 85 1.73 -2.77 -31.05
N GLU A 86 0.73 -3.56 -31.44
CA GLU A 86 0.85 -5.01 -31.62
C GLU A 86 1.41 -5.38 -33.02
N LEU A 87 2.42 -6.24 -33.05
CA LEU A 87 2.93 -6.91 -34.24
C LEU A 87 2.27 -8.30 -34.39
N GLY A 88 1.05 -8.32 -34.93
CA GLY A 88 0.27 -9.55 -34.98
C GLY A 88 -0.19 -9.94 -33.57
N PRO A 89 0.18 -11.11 -33.02
CA PRO A 89 -0.16 -11.49 -31.65
C PRO A 89 0.84 -10.98 -30.59
N LEU A 90 1.87 -10.21 -30.99
CA LEU A 90 2.98 -9.85 -30.11
C LEU A 90 2.99 -8.35 -29.78
N SER A 91 3.21 -8.01 -28.51
CA SER A 91 3.63 -6.69 -28.07
C SER A 91 4.84 -6.84 -27.13
N LEU A 92 5.64 -5.77 -26.95
CA LEU A 92 6.77 -5.78 -26.02
C LEU A 92 6.32 -6.08 -24.57
N GLU A 93 5.14 -5.60 -24.18
CA GLU A 93 4.60 -5.86 -22.85
C GLU A 93 3.99 -7.27 -22.75
N GLY A 94 3.19 -7.67 -23.74
CA GLY A 94 2.55 -8.98 -23.74
C GLY A 94 3.55 -10.14 -23.78
N ILE A 95 4.70 -9.99 -24.47
CA ILE A 95 5.74 -11.03 -24.44
C ILE A 95 6.44 -11.10 -23.08
N LYS A 96 6.65 -9.97 -22.40
CA LYS A 96 7.27 -9.94 -21.06
C LYS A 96 6.38 -10.64 -20.05
N GLU A 97 5.08 -10.37 -20.07
CA GLU A 97 4.10 -11.05 -19.23
C GLU A 97 4.12 -12.57 -19.45
N GLU A 98 4.16 -13.01 -20.71
CA GLU A 98 4.20 -14.43 -21.06
C GLU A 98 5.53 -15.11 -20.70
N VAL A 99 6.67 -14.41 -20.82
CA VAL A 99 7.96 -14.89 -20.32
C VAL A 99 7.92 -15.05 -18.80
N ILE A 100 7.39 -14.07 -18.06
CA ILE A 100 7.25 -14.16 -16.59
C ILE A 100 6.37 -15.36 -16.21
N ALA A 101 5.22 -15.52 -16.88
CA ALA A 101 4.32 -16.65 -16.66
C ALA A 101 4.95 -18.01 -17.03
N ALA A 102 5.79 -18.05 -18.05
CA ALA A 102 6.52 -19.25 -18.45
C ALA A 102 7.69 -19.57 -17.51
N ARG A 103 8.43 -18.56 -17.02
CA ARG A 103 9.47 -18.71 -15.98
C ARG A 103 8.87 -19.30 -14.71
N ALA A 104 7.67 -18.84 -14.34
CA ALA A 104 6.92 -19.42 -13.22
C ALA A 104 6.56 -20.90 -13.45
N LYS A 105 6.24 -21.31 -14.68
CA LYS A 105 5.91 -22.72 -15.02
C LYS A 105 7.11 -23.64 -15.13
N VAL A 106 8.28 -23.09 -15.49
CA VAL A 106 9.52 -23.86 -15.70
C VAL A 106 10.26 -24.15 -14.39
N GLY A 107 9.96 -23.47 -13.30
CA GLY A 107 10.65 -23.74 -12.03
C GLY A 107 12.14 -23.39 -12.09
N GLU A 108 12.52 -22.38 -12.89
CA GLU A 108 13.81 -21.69 -12.73
C GLU A 108 13.74 -20.58 -11.67
N ILE A 109 12.98 -20.83 -10.60
CA ILE A 109 13.50 -20.56 -9.26
C ILE A 109 13.81 -21.92 -8.68
N ASN A 110 15.08 -22.28 -8.63
CA ASN A 110 15.47 -23.42 -7.83
C ASN A 110 15.32 -23.00 -6.36
N CYS A 111 14.14 -23.19 -5.77
CA CYS A 111 13.84 -22.78 -4.40
C CYS A 111 14.75 -23.47 -3.35
N GLU A 112 15.57 -24.46 -3.74
CA GLU A 112 16.64 -25.03 -2.91
C GLU A 112 17.95 -24.22 -2.92
N ILE A 113 18.15 -23.33 -3.90
CA ILE A 113 19.42 -22.60 -4.14
C ILE A 113 19.26 -21.08 -4.06
N ASP A 114 18.17 -20.51 -4.58
CA ASP A 114 17.89 -19.07 -4.54
C ASP A 114 16.44 -18.84 -4.08
N VAL A 115 16.28 -18.23 -2.90
CA VAL A 115 14.97 -18.06 -2.25
C VAL A 115 14.41 -16.71 -2.69
N HIS A 116 13.34 -16.72 -3.48
CA HIS A 116 12.61 -15.51 -3.88
C HIS A 116 11.20 -15.47 -3.27
N THR A 117 10.60 -14.28 -3.21
CA THR A 117 9.25 -14.06 -2.68
C THR A 117 8.19 -14.98 -3.30
N LEU A 118 8.29 -15.27 -4.60
CA LEU A 118 7.34 -16.17 -5.27
C LEU A 118 7.42 -17.62 -4.75
N CYS A 119 8.61 -18.11 -4.37
CA CYS A 119 8.75 -19.43 -3.72
C CYS A 119 8.02 -19.47 -2.37
N LEU A 120 8.11 -18.39 -1.60
CA LEU A 120 7.41 -18.30 -0.31
C LEU A 120 5.89 -18.35 -0.50
N ALA A 121 5.39 -17.68 -1.55
CA ALA A 121 3.97 -17.71 -1.89
C ALA A 121 3.47 -19.11 -2.29
N GLU A 122 4.26 -19.89 -3.02
CA GLU A 122 3.91 -21.27 -3.35
C GLU A 122 3.90 -22.17 -2.10
N GLU A 123 4.85 -21.97 -1.18
CA GLU A 123 4.86 -22.69 0.10
C GLU A 123 3.63 -22.31 0.95
N ILE A 124 3.24 -21.04 0.97
CA ILE A 124 2.00 -20.55 1.59
C ILE A 124 0.78 -21.25 0.96
N ILE A 125 0.67 -21.35 -0.37
CA ILE A 125 -0.45 -22.04 -1.01
C ILE A 125 -0.49 -23.52 -0.61
N ASN A 126 0.66 -24.19 -0.58
CA ASN A 126 0.78 -25.61 -0.25
C ASN A 126 0.45 -25.92 1.23
N ILE A 127 0.85 -25.04 2.16
CA ILE A 127 0.51 -25.18 3.58
C ILE A 127 -0.94 -24.75 3.82
N GLY A 128 -1.38 -23.66 3.21
CA GLY A 128 -2.71 -23.07 3.40
C GLY A 128 -3.83 -24.01 2.96
N GLY A 129 -3.63 -24.75 1.87
CA GLY A 129 -4.55 -25.81 1.47
C GLY A 129 -4.70 -26.97 2.48
N LYS A 130 -3.85 -27.04 3.52
CA LYS A 130 -3.87 -28.05 4.59
C LYS A 130 -4.40 -27.51 5.93
N ILE A 131 -4.64 -26.21 6.05
CA ILE A 131 -5.15 -25.56 7.25
C ILE A 131 -6.64 -25.24 7.02
N GLU A 132 -7.53 -25.77 7.86
CA GLU A 132 -8.97 -25.47 7.77
C GLU A 132 -9.37 -24.37 8.77
N GLY A 133 -9.95 -23.27 8.27
CA GLY A 133 -10.84 -22.41 9.05
C GLY A 133 -10.17 -21.58 10.17
N ASN A 134 -8.97 -21.06 9.95
CA ASN A 134 -8.30 -20.19 10.91
C ASN A 134 -8.48 -18.69 10.54
N ILE A 135 -9.40 -18.02 11.24
CA ILE A 135 -9.72 -16.60 11.05
C ILE A 135 -8.50 -15.67 11.26
N SER A 136 -7.52 -16.09 12.08
CA SER A 136 -6.31 -15.32 12.33
C SER A 136 -5.41 -15.20 11.09
N LEU A 137 -5.48 -16.18 10.18
CA LEU A 137 -4.70 -16.22 8.95
C LEU A 137 -5.31 -15.37 7.84
N ASP A 138 -6.62 -15.12 7.87
CA ASP A 138 -7.34 -14.47 6.79
C ASP A 138 -6.84 -13.05 6.49
N PHE A 139 -6.44 -12.29 7.53
CA PHE A 139 -5.87 -10.95 7.35
C PHE A 139 -4.47 -11.00 6.73
N GLN A 140 -3.63 -11.92 7.18
CA GLN A 140 -2.27 -12.08 6.67
C GLN A 140 -2.26 -12.61 5.23
N ILE A 141 -3.21 -13.50 4.90
CA ILE A 141 -3.47 -13.97 3.53
C ILE A 141 -3.78 -12.80 2.61
N ALA A 142 -4.66 -11.88 3.03
CA ALA A 142 -4.96 -10.69 2.26
C ALA A 142 -3.70 -9.83 2.03
N GLU A 143 -2.84 -9.68 3.05
CA GLU A 143 -1.65 -8.82 2.97
C GLU A 143 -0.63 -9.40 1.99
N VAL A 144 -0.42 -10.72 2.02
CA VAL A 144 0.46 -11.39 1.07
C VAL A 144 -0.11 -11.37 -0.34
N ALA A 145 -1.41 -11.59 -0.50
CA ALA A 145 -2.07 -11.46 -1.80
C ALA A 145 -1.85 -10.04 -2.39
N ALA A 146 -2.00 -9.00 -1.57
CA ALA A 146 -1.72 -7.62 -1.99
C ALA A 146 -0.25 -7.40 -2.38
N ALA A 147 0.66 -7.97 -1.60
CA ALA A 147 2.10 -7.88 -1.85
C ALA A 147 2.47 -8.55 -3.17
N LEU A 148 1.91 -9.73 -3.46
CA LEU A 148 2.05 -10.41 -4.76
C LEU A 148 1.41 -9.61 -5.91
N GLY A 149 0.27 -8.98 -5.66
CA GLY A 149 -0.34 -8.06 -6.62
C GLY A 149 0.58 -6.87 -6.95
N SER A 150 1.39 -6.40 -6.00
CA SER A 150 2.34 -5.32 -6.22
C SER A 150 3.51 -5.73 -7.14
N LEU A 151 3.76 -7.03 -7.25
CA LEU A 151 4.69 -7.63 -8.22
C LEU A 151 4.05 -7.90 -9.59
N GLY A 152 2.76 -7.59 -9.76
CA GLY A 152 1.99 -7.94 -10.97
C GLY A 152 1.54 -9.40 -11.03
N ALA A 153 1.80 -10.20 -9.99
CA ALA A 153 1.44 -11.62 -9.94
C ALA A 153 -0.04 -11.83 -9.57
N TYR A 154 -0.97 -11.19 -10.29
CA TYR A 154 -2.38 -11.13 -9.90
C TYR A 154 -3.06 -12.50 -9.84
N ASP A 155 -2.68 -13.45 -10.69
CA ASP A 155 -3.23 -14.80 -10.66
C ASP A 155 -2.83 -15.55 -9.38
N ILE A 156 -1.55 -15.53 -9.02
CA ILE A 156 -1.04 -16.11 -7.78
C ILE A 156 -1.65 -15.39 -6.58
N ALA A 157 -1.74 -14.06 -6.62
CA ALA A 157 -2.36 -13.26 -5.58
C ALA A 157 -3.84 -13.64 -5.37
N LYS A 158 -4.61 -13.84 -6.45
CA LYS A 158 -5.99 -14.32 -6.38
C LYS A 158 -6.07 -15.73 -5.80
N ASP A 159 -5.13 -16.61 -6.13
CA ASP A 159 -5.10 -17.96 -5.59
C ASP A 159 -4.77 -17.98 -4.10
N VAL A 160 -3.84 -17.13 -3.63
CA VAL A 160 -3.61 -16.89 -2.20
C VAL A 160 -4.87 -16.32 -1.54
N ALA A 161 -5.52 -15.33 -2.14
CA ALA A 161 -6.75 -14.73 -1.62
C ALA A 161 -7.89 -15.74 -1.41
N LYS A 162 -7.98 -16.77 -2.26
CA LYS A 162 -8.98 -17.86 -2.13
C LYS A 162 -8.74 -18.78 -0.93
N LEU A 163 -7.56 -18.73 -0.31
CA LEU A 163 -7.28 -19.48 0.92
C LEU A 163 -7.99 -18.88 2.13
N ALA A 164 -8.47 -17.64 2.03
CA ALA A 164 -9.22 -17.01 3.10
C ALA A 164 -10.50 -17.81 3.42
N GLY A 165 -10.72 -18.09 4.70
CA GLY A 165 -11.81 -18.93 5.19
C GLY A 165 -13.20 -18.31 5.08
N SER A 166 -13.30 -17.00 4.74
CA SER A 166 -14.58 -16.32 4.53
C SER A 166 -14.59 -15.46 3.26
N GLU A 167 -15.78 -15.32 2.69
CA GLU A 167 -16.03 -14.45 1.53
C GLU A 167 -15.67 -12.98 1.82
N ILE A 168 -15.89 -12.50 3.05
CA ILE A 168 -15.54 -11.13 3.46
C ILE A 168 -14.03 -10.90 3.37
N PHE A 169 -13.23 -11.87 3.81
CA PHE A 169 -11.77 -11.76 3.75
C PHE A 169 -11.23 -11.96 2.34
N ALA A 170 -11.84 -12.84 1.54
CA ALA A 170 -11.52 -12.97 0.13
C ALA A 170 -11.81 -11.67 -0.65
N GLU A 171 -12.95 -11.02 -0.41
CA GLU A 171 -13.26 -9.69 -0.96
C GLU A 171 -12.27 -8.61 -0.48
N GLY A 172 -11.88 -8.66 0.80
CA GLY A 172 -10.84 -7.79 1.35
C GLY A 172 -9.49 -7.96 0.64
N ALA A 173 -9.08 -9.21 0.39
CA ALA A 173 -7.86 -9.52 -0.34
C ALA A 173 -7.94 -9.02 -1.80
N LEU A 174 -9.04 -9.29 -2.51
CA LEU A 174 -9.28 -8.76 -3.86
C LEU A 174 -9.20 -7.23 -3.90
N SER A 175 -9.73 -6.57 -2.86
CA SER A 175 -9.65 -5.11 -2.72
C SER A 175 -8.21 -4.62 -2.68
N TRP A 176 -7.31 -5.33 -1.99
CA TRP A 176 -5.91 -4.93 -1.89
C TRP A 176 -5.11 -5.27 -3.13
N ILE A 177 -5.41 -6.39 -3.80
CA ILE A 177 -4.82 -6.70 -5.13
C ILE A 177 -5.21 -5.63 -6.14
N ALA A 178 -6.48 -5.20 -6.16
CA ALA A 178 -6.94 -4.14 -7.07
C ALA A 178 -6.20 -2.81 -6.83
N ARG A 179 -5.94 -2.46 -5.56
CA ARG A 179 -5.12 -1.28 -5.22
C ARG A 179 -3.67 -1.44 -5.66
N ALA A 180 -3.09 -2.61 -5.49
CA ALA A 180 -1.73 -2.88 -5.93
C ALA A 180 -1.60 -2.78 -7.47
N ALA A 181 -2.58 -3.29 -8.21
CA ALA A 181 -2.66 -3.11 -9.66
C ALA A 181 -2.75 -1.63 -10.05
N ALA A 182 -3.56 -0.84 -9.34
CA ALA A 182 -3.68 0.60 -9.56
C ALA A 182 -2.35 1.33 -9.31
N ALA A 183 -1.62 0.99 -8.24
CA ALA A 183 -0.31 1.56 -7.94
C ALA A 183 0.75 1.24 -9.03
N ARG A 184 0.55 0.16 -9.80
CA ARG A 184 1.38 -0.20 -10.96
C ARG A 184 0.93 0.45 -12.26
N ASN A 185 -0.08 1.31 -12.22
CA ASN A 185 -0.77 1.87 -13.40
C ASN A 185 -1.46 0.81 -14.27
N ASP A 186 -1.75 -0.37 -13.74
CA ASP A 186 -2.54 -1.41 -14.41
C ASP A 186 -4.02 -1.20 -14.12
N TRP A 187 -4.58 -0.17 -14.75
CA TRP A 187 -5.97 0.25 -14.53
C TRP A 187 -6.97 -0.78 -15.01
N GLY A 188 -6.61 -1.56 -16.04
CA GLY A 188 -7.42 -2.65 -16.55
C GLY A 188 -7.58 -3.74 -15.50
N ALA A 189 -6.47 -4.25 -14.94
CA ALA A 189 -6.52 -5.22 -13.87
C ALA A 189 -7.20 -4.65 -12.62
N ALA A 190 -6.86 -3.43 -12.20
CA ALA A 190 -7.46 -2.78 -11.03
C ALA A 190 -8.98 -2.69 -11.13
N LYS A 191 -9.50 -2.24 -12.29
CA LYS A 191 -10.94 -2.16 -12.53
C LYS A 191 -11.58 -3.54 -12.56
N ASN A 192 -11.03 -4.50 -13.31
CA ASN A 192 -11.56 -5.86 -13.41
C ASN A 192 -11.61 -6.53 -12.03
N LEU A 193 -10.56 -6.37 -11.21
CA LEU A 193 -10.52 -6.89 -9.84
C LEU A 193 -11.56 -6.21 -8.94
N SER A 194 -11.78 -4.91 -9.09
CA SER A 194 -12.82 -4.18 -8.33
C SER A 194 -14.24 -4.65 -8.67
N GLU A 195 -14.48 -5.12 -9.90
CA GLU A 195 -15.77 -5.66 -10.34
C GLU A 195 -16.07 -7.06 -9.78
N LEU A 196 -15.05 -7.75 -9.26
CA LEU A 196 -15.22 -9.04 -8.58
C LEU A 196 -15.74 -8.90 -7.14
N VAL A 197 -15.68 -7.69 -6.57
CA VAL A 197 -16.16 -7.42 -5.20
C VAL A 197 -17.65 -7.09 -5.24
N VAL A 198 -18.47 -7.94 -4.59
CA VAL A 198 -19.92 -7.86 -4.65
C VAL A 198 -20.45 -6.79 -3.70
N ALA A 199 -19.86 -6.67 -2.52
CA ALA A 199 -20.28 -5.69 -1.52
C ALA A 199 -20.00 -4.24 -1.97
N GLU A 200 -21.06 -3.42 -2.02
CA GLU A 200 -21.01 -2.02 -2.47
C GLU A 200 -20.03 -1.15 -1.66
N GLY A 201 -20.03 -1.30 -0.34
CA GLY A 201 -19.14 -0.56 0.57
C GLY A 201 -17.66 -0.79 0.23
N PRO A 202 -17.14 -2.03 0.33
CA PRO A 202 -15.78 -2.38 -0.08
C PRO A 202 -15.43 -1.92 -1.49
N ARG A 203 -16.32 -2.13 -2.47
CA ARG A 203 -16.12 -1.72 -3.86
C ARG A 203 -15.90 -0.21 -4.00
N THR A 204 -16.69 0.59 -3.30
CA THR A 204 -16.53 2.06 -3.29
C THR A 204 -15.17 2.49 -2.78
N VAL A 205 -14.65 1.82 -1.74
CA VAL A 205 -13.33 2.13 -1.17
C VAL A 205 -12.23 1.77 -2.17
N ILE A 206 -12.35 0.67 -2.92
CA ILE A 206 -11.40 0.32 -3.99
C ILE A 206 -11.42 1.38 -5.08
N LEU A 207 -12.60 1.72 -5.60
CA LEU A 207 -12.75 2.72 -6.66
C LEU A 207 -12.20 4.08 -6.22
N SER A 208 -12.38 4.46 -4.95
CA SER A 208 -11.79 5.67 -4.37
C SER A 208 -10.25 5.65 -4.45
N SER A 209 -9.63 4.50 -4.13
CA SER A 209 -8.18 4.32 -4.24
C SER A 209 -7.72 4.38 -5.71
N ILE A 210 -8.41 3.67 -6.61
CA ILE A 210 -8.08 3.68 -8.05
C ILE A 210 -8.15 5.10 -8.60
N VAL A 211 -9.23 5.82 -8.34
CA VAL A 211 -9.42 7.21 -8.78
C VAL A 211 -8.30 8.11 -8.26
N GLY A 212 -7.92 7.98 -6.99
CA GLY A 212 -6.82 8.74 -6.41
C GLY A 212 -5.46 8.46 -7.08
N GLU A 213 -5.12 7.19 -7.30
CA GLU A 213 -3.87 6.80 -7.96
C GLU A 213 -3.84 7.22 -9.43
N MET A 214 -4.97 7.14 -10.15
CA MET A 214 -5.07 7.63 -11.53
C MET A 214 -4.79 9.14 -11.62
N VAL A 215 -5.32 9.93 -10.68
CA VAL A 215 -5.02 11.36 -10.61
C VAL A 215 -3.53 11.60 -10.37
N LYS A 216 -2.91 10.88 -9.42
CA LYS A 216 -1.45 10.96 -9.18
C LYS A 216 -0.62 10.62 -10.41
N ALA A 217 -1.08 9.67 -11.22
CA ALA A 217 -0.47 9.29 -12.50
C ALA A 217 -0.76 10.28 -13.66
N GLY A 218 -1.54 11.34 -13.43
CA GLY A 218 -1.90 12.33 -14.45
C GLY A 218 -3.10 11.95 -15.33
N MET A 219 -3.76 10.81 -15.07
CA MET A 219 -4.95 10.34 -15.79
C MET A 219 -6.24 10.94 -15.22
N VAL A 220 -6.25 12.27 -15.17
CA VAL A 220 -7.28 13.03 -14.45
C VAL A 220 -8.66 12.89 -15.10
N GLU A 221 -8.74 12.90 -16.43
CA GLU A 221 -10.02 12.82 -17.15
C GLU A 221 -10.69 11.44 -16.94
N GLU A 222 -9.92 10.37 -17.07
CA GLU A 222 -10.39 9.01 -16.83
C GLU A 222 -10.80 8.80 -15.37
N ALA A 223 -10.04 9.34 -14.42
CA ALA A 223 -10.36 9.29 -13.00
C ALA A 223 -11.71 9.99 -12.70
N ILE A 224 -11.92 11.19 -13.24
CA ILE A 224 -13.18 11.94 -13.08
C ILE A 224 -14.34 11.22 -13.76
N ASN A 225 -14.11 10.60 -14.92
CA ASN A 225 -15.14 9.80 -15.60
C ASN A 225 -15.57 8.59 -14.76
N ILE A 226 -14.62 7.86 -14.17
CA ILE A 226 -14.93 6.78 -13.23
C ILE A 226 -15.68 7.33 -12.00
N ALA A 227 -15.19 8.44 -11.43
CA ALA A 227 -15.83 9.07 -10.28
C ALA A 227 -17.27 9.54 -10.57
N SER A 228 -17.57 9.90 -11.82
CA SER A 228 -18.91 10.33 -12.24
C SER A 228 -19.82 9.18 -12.68
N SER A 229 -19.25 7.99 -12.93
CA SER A 229 -19.94 6.90 -13.63
C SER A 229 -21.02 6.22 -12.80
N ASP A 230 -20.81 6.12 -11.48
CA ASP A 230 -21.78 5.58 -10.55
C ASP A 230 -22.42 6.70 -9.74
N PRO A 231 -23.71 6.99 -9.98
CA PRO A 231 -24.39 8.06 -9.28
C PRO A 231 -24.38 7.87 -7.74
N ASP A 232 -24.41 6.65 -7.23
CA ASP A 232 -24.51 6.35 -5.79
C ASP A 232 -23.20 6.61 -5.04
N PHE A 233 -22.06 6.47 -5.73
CA PHE A 233 -20.73 6.65 -5.14
C PHE A 233 -20.07 7.98 -5.55
N SER A 234 -20.67 8.68 -6.52
CA SER A 234 -20.06 9.84 -7.18
C SER A 234 -19.48 10.88 -6.24
N GLY A 235 -20.20 11.28 -5.19
CA GLY A 235 -19.68 12.27 -4.24
C GLY A 235 -18.41 11.84 -3.50
N ARG A 236 -18.30 10.55 -3.11
CA ARG A 236 -17.11 10.01 -2.43
C ARG A 236 -15.93 9.83 -3.37
N LEU A 237 -16.21 9.37 -4.60
CA LEU A 237 -15.18 9.23 -5.63
C LEU A 237 -14.66 10.60 -6.07
N MET A 238 -15.54 11.59 -6.22
CA MET A 238 -15.16 12.98 -6.50
C MET A 238 -14.33 13.60 -5.38
N TYR A 239 -14.68 13.33 -4.11
CA TYR A 239 -13.83 13.74 -2.99
C TYR A 239 -12.43 13.13 -3.09
N SER A 240 -12.33 11.84 -3.42
CA SER A 240 -11.04 11.14 -3.57
C SER A 240 -10.22 11.71 -4.73
N ALA A 241 -10.85 11.99 -5.87
CA ALA A 241 -10.21 12.66 -7.00
C ALA A 241 -9.72 14.06 -6.62
N ALA A 242 -10.56 14.87 -5.98
CA ALA A 242 -10.21 16.20 -5.52
C ALA A 242 -9.04 16.20 -4.54
N LYS A 243 -9.04 15.28 -3.57
CA LYS A 243 -7.94 15.14 -2.61
C LYS A 243 -6.62 14.82 -3.33
N ALA A 244 -6.61 13.88 -4.26
CA ALA A 244 -5.42 13.56 -5.04
C ALA A 244 -4.96 14.74 -5.92
N LEU A 245 -5.89 15.52 -6.47
CA LEU A 245 -5.57 16.75 -7.21
C LEU A 245 -4.90 17.79 -6.30
N MET A 246 -5.36 17.94 -5.06
CA MET A 246 -4.72 18.81 -4.07
C MET A 246 -3.29 18.35 -3.75
N GLU A 247 -3.09 17.04 -3.55
CA GLU A 247 -1.77 16.44 -3.31
C GLU A 247 -0.81 16.69 -4.48
N ASN A 248 -1.32 16.68 -5.72
CA ASN A 248 -0.56 17.03 -6.93
C ASN A 248 -0.34 18.56 -7.11
N GLY A 249 -0.91 19.39 -6.23
CA GLY A 249 -0.84 20.86 -6.32
C GLY A 249 -1.84 21.50 -7.29
N ASP A 250 -2.73 20.71 -7.91
CA ASP A 250 -3.71 21.13 -8.91
C ASP A 250 -4.98 21.71 -8.26
N THR A 251 -4.77 22.70 -7.39
CA THR A 251 -5.79 23.26 -6.50
C THR A 251 -7.02 23.83 -7.22
N SER A 252 -6.87 24.33 -8.45
CA SER A 252 -8.00 24.88 -9.20
C SER A 252 -8.97 23.77 -9.65
N LEU A 253 -8.43 22.68 -10.21
CA LEU A 253 -9.24 21.56 -10.65
C LEU A 253 -9.77 20.75 -9.46
N ALA A 254 -9.03 20.69 -8.35
CA ALA A 254 -9.54 20.15 -7.10
C ALA A 254 -10.81 20.88 -6.66
N LEU A 255 -10.81 22.22 -6.63
CA LEU A 255 -11.98 23.01 -6.24
C LEU A 255 -13.18 22.79 -7.17
N GLU A 256 -12.95 22.67 -8.48
CA GLU A 256 -14.00 22.35 -9.45
C GLU A 256 -14.59 20.96 -9.20
N THR A 257 -13.72 19.96 -9.00
CA THR A 257 -14.09 18.57 -8.70
C THR A 257 -14.87 18.47 -7.40
N MET A 258 -14.45 19.19 -6.34
CA MET A 258 -15.18 19.28 -5.07
C MET A 258 -16.57 19.89 -5.27
N SER A 259 -16.67 20.99 -6.02
CA SER A 259 -17.93 21.67 -6.28
C SER A 259 -18.92 20.77 -7.03
N SER A 260 -18.44 20.06 -8.06
CA SER A 260 -19.23 19.08 -8.81
C SER A 260 -19.69 17.92 -7.92
N GLY A 261 -18.78 17.36 -7.10
CA GLY A 261 -19.11 16.29 -6.15
C GLY A 261 -20.19 16.71 -5.13
N LEU A 262 -20.09 17.93 -4.60
CA LEU A 262 -21.11 18.48 -3.70
C LEU A 262 -22.47 18.69 -4.39
N GLU A 263 -22.49 19.14 -5.64
CA GLU A 263 -23.73 19.28 -6.40
C GLU A 263 -24.41 17.93 -6.63
N MET A 264 -23.65 16.89 -6.97
CA MET A 264 -24.16 15.52 -7.11
C MET A 264 -24.75 14.99 -5.80
N LEU A 265 -24.09 15.26 -4.67
CA LEU A 265 -24.58 14.86 -3.34
C LEU A 265 -25.87 15.58 -2.93
N ARG A 266 -26.06 16.85 -3.30
CA ARG A 266 -27.28 17.61 -2.97
C ARG A 266 -28.55 17.02 -3.60
N GLN A 267 -28.41 16.24 -4.67
CA GLN A 267 -29.54 15.62 -5.36
C GLN A 267 -30.00 14.30 -4.72
N ARG A 268 -29.41 13.91 -3.58
CA ARG A 268 -29.58 12.59 -2.96
C ARG A 268 -30.50 12.58 -1.74
N VAL A 269 -30.93 11.38 -1.37
CA VAL A 269 -31.61 11.12 -0.09
C VAL A 269 -30.62 11.37 1.03
N LYS A 270 -30.96 12.26 1.96
CA LYS A 270 -30.11 12.64 3.08
C LYS A 270 -29.83 11.44 3.98
N ASP A 271 -28.56 11.12 4.18
CA ASP A 271 -28.09 10.12 5.11
C ASP A 271 -26.75 10.52 5.76
N LYS A 272 -26.26 9.68 6.67
CA LYS A 272 -24.97 9.85 7.35
C LYS A 272 -23.81 9.98 6.35
N ALA A 273 -23.79 9.15 5.31
CA ALA A 273 -22.70 9.07 4.35
C ALA A 273 -22.52 10.39 3.60
N ILE A 274 -23.61 11.06 3.25
CA ILE A 274 -23.57 12.38 2.61
C ILE A 274 -23.04 13.42 3.59
N ALA A 275 -23.55 13.46 4.83
CA ALA A 275 -23.10 14.41 5.84
C ALA A 275 -21.58 14.32 6.11
N GLU A 276 -21.06 13.09 6.22
CA GLU A 276 -19.61 12.83 6.37
C GLU A 276 -18.80 13.28 5.15
N THR A 277 -19.37 13.14 3.95
CA THR A 277 -18.68 13.57 2.72
C THR A 277 -18.60 15.10 2.67
N PHE A 278 -19.67 15.82 3.04
CA PHE A 278 -19.64 17.28 3.21
C PHE A 278 -18.61 17.72 4.26
N LEU A 279 -18.53 17.00 5.38
CA LEU A 279 -17.55 17.26 6.43
C LEU A 279 -16.11 17.14 5.91
N SER A 280 -15.85 16.11 5.10
CA SER A 280 -14.53 15.87 4.50
C SER A 280 -14.15 16.98 3.49
N PHE A 281 -15.12 17.41 2.66
CA PHE A 281 -14.94 18.58 1.78
C PHE A 281 -14.66 19.85 2.58
N ALA A 282 -15.32 20.06 3.71
CA ALA A 282 -15.15 21.24 4.56
C ALA A 282 -13.70 21.38 5.04
N GLY A 283 -13.13 20.33 5.63
CA GLY A 283 -11.73 20.34 6.08
C GLY A 283 -10.75 20.61 4.92
N SER A 284 -10.99 19.98 3.76
CA SER A 284 -10.15 20.20 2.56
C SER A 284 -10.20 21.63 2.03
N TYR A 285 -11.34 22.33 2.15
CA TYR A 285 -11.41 23.74 1.79
C TYR A 285 -10.56 24.62 2.72
N TYR A 286 -10.49 24.30 4.02
CA TYR A 286 -9.60 25.01 4.95
C TYR A 286 -8.13 24.73 4.63
N ASP A 287 -7.77 23.49 4.29
CA ASP A 287 -6.42 23.15 3.82
C ASP A 287 -6.00 24.00 2.59
N LEU A 288 -6.97 24.44 1.78
CA LEU A 288 -6.77 25.32 0.62
C LEU A 288 -6.92 26.82 0.91
N GLY A 289 -7.16 27.22 2.17
CA GLY A 289 -7.44 28.60 2.56
C GLY A 289 -8.71 29.17 1.93
N ARG A 290 -9.74 28.34 1.74
CA ARG A 290 -11.07 28.70 1.23
C ARG A 290 -12.09 28.68 2.36
N ASP A 291 -11.85 29.48 3.39
CA ASP A 291 -12.61 29.49 4.64
C ASP A 291 -14.12 29.65 4.44
N GLU A 292 -14.56 30.49 3.51
CA GLU A 292 -16.00 30.67 3.20
C GLU A 292 -16.65 29.39 2.66
N LEU A 293 -15.96 28.67 1.77
CA LEU A 293 -16.45 27.40 1.23
C LEU A 293 -16.40 26.29 2.27
N GLY A 294 -15.32 26.24 3.06
CA GLY A 294 -15.19 25.30 4.17
C GLY A 294 -16.29 25.50 5.21
N ARG A 295 -16.56 26.75 5.57
CA ARG A 295 -17.66 27.10 6.48
C ARG A 295 -19.02 26.68 5.92
N ALA A 296 -19.31 26.98 4.67
CA ALA A 296 -20.56 26.58 4.04
C ALA A 296 -20.73 25.05 4.00
N ALA A 297 -19.65 24.30 3.76
CA ALA A 297 -19.67 22.84 3.77
C ALA A 297 -19.88 22.27 5.18
N PHE A 298 -19.26 22.85 6.23
CA PHE A 298 -19.55 22.48 7.62
C PHE A 298 -21.02 22.75 7.98
N ASP A 299 -21.56 23.92 7.63
CA ASP A 299 -22.95 24.27 7.93
C ASP A 299 -23.93 23.27 7.27
N GLU A 300 -23.66 22.85 6.03
CA GLU A 300 -24.46 21.82 5.34
C GLU A 300 -24.29 20.44 5.99
N ALA A 301 -23.07 20.05 6.36
CA ALA A 301 -22.81 18.78 7.06
C ALA A 301 -23.61 18.72 8.38
N ILE A 302 -23.60 19.80 9.16
CA ILE A 302 -24.36 19.95 10.40
C ILE A 302 -25.86 19.84 10.11
N LEU A 303 -26.37 20.55 9.11
CA LEU A 303 -27.80 20.52 8.75
C LEU A 303 -28.25 19.11 8.34
N LEU A 304 -27.44 18.40 7.56
CA LEU A 304 -27.72 17.02 7.14
C LEU A 304 -27.68 16.06 8.34
N SER A 305 -26.75 16.26 9.27
CA SER A 305 -26.62 15.41 10.46
C SER A 305 -27.88 15.38 11.35
N LEU A 306 -28.68 16.45 11.31
CA LEU A 306 -29.96 16.51 12.05
C LEU A 306 -30.99 15.50 11.55
N SER A 307 -30.79 14.91 10.37
CA SER A 307 -31.65 13.87 9.80
C SER A 307 -31.19 12.44 10.13
N ILE A 308 -30.03 12.28 10.77
CA ILE A 308 -29.52 10.98 11.22
C ILE A 308 -30.35 10.51 12.41
N SER A 309 -31.19 9.50 12.19
CA SER A 309 -32.11 8.98 13.21
C SER A 309 -31.46 7.99 14.17
N ASP A 310 -30.38 7.31 13.75
CA ASP A 310 -29.67 6.37 14.61
C ASP A 310 -28.74 7.11 15.56
N GLU A 311 -28.90 6.87 16.87
CA GLU A 311 -28.15 7.57 17.92
C GLU A 311 -26.66 7.22 17.95
N ARG A 312 -26.28 6.03 17.49
CA ARG A 312 -24.86 5.65 17.36
C ARG A 312 -24.24 6.41 16.20
N GLU A 313 -24.90 6.44 15.05
CA GLU A 313 -24.45 7.18 13.88
C GLU A 313 -24.37 8.69 14.13
N ALA A 314 -25.34 9.26 14.83
CA ALA A 314 -25.32 10.67 15.21
C ALA A 314 -24.13 10.97 16.13
N ARG A 315 -23.82 10.11 17.09
CA ARG A 315 -22.63 10.26 17.96
C ARG A 315 -21.33 10.18 17.19
N ASP A 316 -21.20 9.20 16.28
CA ASP A 316 -20.02 9.07 15.42
C ASP A 316 -19.80 10.34 14.60
N PHE A 317 -20.87 10.89 14.03
CA PHE A 317 -20.81 12.14 13.28
C PHE A 317 -20.38 13.32 14.15
N GLN A 318 -20.91 13.47 15.37
CA GLN A 318 -20.50 14.55 16.28
C GLN A 318 -19.02 14.46 16.65
N LYS A 319 -18.51 13.24 16.88
CA LYS A 319 -17.08 13.00 17.08
C LYS A 319 -16.27 13.43 15.85
N ALA A 320 -16.66 13.01 14.65
CA ALA A 320 -15.98 13.40 13.42
C ALA A 320 -16.01 14.92 13.22
N LEU A 321 -17.14 15.56 13.47
CA LEU A 321 -17.31 17.01 13.37
C LEU A 321 -16.34 17.76 14.27
N ALA A 322 -16.23 17.39 15.56
CA ALA A 322 -15.30 18.02 16.48
C ALA A 322 -13.84 17.89 16.00
N ILE A 323 -13.47 16.71 15.51
CA ILE A 323 -12.12 16.45 14.99
C ILE A 323 -11.84 17.32 13.77
N GLU A 324 -12.72 17.35 12.79
CA GLU A 324 -12.52 18.11 11.55
C GLU A 324 -12.55 19.62 11.77
N LEU A 325 -13.40 20.13 12.66
CA LEU A 325 -13.36 21.54 13.08
C LEU A 325 -12.00 21.89 13.70
N SER A 326 -11.47 21.03 14.57
CA SER A 326 -10.18 21.29 15.20
C SER A 326 -9.01 21.22 14.21
N ARG A 327 -9.07 20.31 13.22
CA ARG A 327 -8.11 20.20 12.10
C ARG A 327 -8.13 21.45 11.22
N ALA A 328 -9.29 22.07 11.05
CA ALA A 328 -9.44 23.36 10.37
C ALA A 328 -9.00 24.57 11.22
N GLY A 329 -8.52 24.35 12.46
CA GLY A 329 -8.12 25.43 13.38
C GLY A 329 -9.28 26.12 14.11
N LEU A 330 -10.51 25.64 13.93
CA LEU A 330 -11.72 26.13 14.58
C LEU A 330 -11.89 25.49 15.96
N ILE A 331 -10.91 25.72 16.85
CA ILE A 331 -10.82 25.03 18.15
C ILE A 331 -12.05 25.31 19.04
N SER A 332 -12.56 26.54 19.03
CA SER A 332 -13.73 26.89 19.85
C SER A 332 -15.01 26.18 19.39
N GLU A 333 -15.21 26.06 18.09
CA GLU A 333 -16.32 25.33 17.50
C GLU A 333 -16.18 23.82 17.73
N ALA A 334 -14.96 23.29 17.63
CA ALA A 334 -14.67 21.90 17.98
C ALA A 334 -15.02 21.58 19.44
N GLU A 335 -14.68 22.47 20.36
CA GLU A 335 -15.04 22.35 21.77
C GLU A 335 -16.55 22.39 22.02
N GLU A 336 -17.29 23.18 21.24
CA GLU A 336 -18.75 23.17 21.30
C GLU A 336 -19.32 21.84 20.79
N ALA A 337 -18.77 21.31 19.69
CA ALA A 337 -19.14 19.99 19.17
C ALA A 337 -18.83 18.87 20.19
N LEU A 338 -17.72 18.95 20.94
CA LEU A 338 -17.42 17.98 22.00
C LEU A 338 -18.48 17.93 23.11
N LYS A 339 -19.12 19.06 23.43
CA LYS A 339 -20.17 19.13 24.46
C LYS A 339 -21.46 18.41 24.05
N SER A 340 -21.70 18.23 22.75
CA SER A 340 -22.87 17.50 22.25
C SER A 340 -22.73 15.99 22.45
N ILE A 341 -21.49 15.49 22.59
CA ILE A 341 -21.19 14.07 22.80
C ILE A 341 -21.48 13.69 24.26
N GLN A 342 -22.60 13.00 24.46
CA GLN A 342 -23.05 12.56 25.79
C GLN A 342 -22.20 11.43 26.37
N ASP A 343 -21.74 10.52 25.50
CA ASP A 343 -20.94 9.38 25.91
C ASP A 343 -19.52 9.81 26.27
N GLU A 344 -19.12 9.57 27.51
CA GLU A 344 -17.85 10.02 28.06
C GLU A 344 -16.64 9.38 27.38
N TYR A 345 -16.75 8.11 26.95
CA TYR A 345 -15.68 7.43 26.23
C TYR A 345 -15.47 8.06 24.84
N TYR A 346 -16.55 8.25 24.08
CA TYR A 346 -16.47 8.89 22.77
C TYR A 346 -15.99 10.34 22.86
N ARG A 347 -16.45 11.08 23.87
CA ARG A 347 -16.02 12.46 24.12
C ARG A 347 -14.53 12.51 24.47
N SER A 348 -14.05 11.61 25.33
CA SER A 348 -12.63 11.52 25.71
C SER A 348 -11.74 11.23 24.50
N SER A 349 -12.15 10.26 23.66
CA SER A 349 -11.45 9.92 22.43
C SER A 349 -11.40 11.10 21.45
N ALA A 350 -12.53 11.81 21.24
CA ALA A 350 -12.57 12.99 20.39
C ALA A 350 -11.72 14.14 20.95
N MET A 351 -11.74 14.34 22.27
CA MET A 351 -11.00 15.37 22.98
C MET A 351 -9.48 15.21 22.85
N SER A 352 -8.98 13.97 22.82
CA SER A 352 -7.56 13.69 22.53
C SER A 352 -7.14 14.15 21.13
N GLN A 353 -7.97 13.93 20.12
CA GLN A 353 -7.67 14.36 18.75
C GLN A 353 -7.76 15.89 18.61
N VAL A 354 -8.76 16.51 19.24
CA VAL A 354 -8.87 17.98 19.30
C VAL A 354 -7.66 18.59 20.01
N ALA A 355 -7.19 17.98 21.10
CA ALA A 355 -5.99 18.40 21.81
C ALA A 355 -4.73 18.31 20.93
N THR A 356 -4.62 17.24 20.14
CA THR A 356 -3.53 17.04 19.19
C THR A 356 -3.53 18.13 18.11
N ASN A 357 -4.67 18.39 17.49
CA ASN A 357 -4.81 19.45 16.47
C ASN A 357 -4.55 20.84 17.05
N GLU A 358 -4.98 21.11 18.27
CA GLU A 358 -4.68 22.36 18.98
C GLU A 358 -3.16 22.54 19.21
N ALA A 359 -2.45 21.48 19.59
CA ALA A 359 -1.00 21.50 19.73
C ALA A 359 -0.29 21.70 18.37
N ILE A 360 -0.77 21.05 17.31
CA ILE A 360 -0.29 21.23 15.93
C ILE A 360 -0.49 22.67 15.47
N HIS A 361 -1.61 23.32 15.83
CA HIS A 361 -1.82 24.75 15.55
C HIS A 361 -1.05 25.72 16.47
N GLY A 362 -0.16 25.19 17.32
CA GLY A 362 0.81 25.98 18.07
C GLY A 362 0.46 26.18 19.54
N ASN A 363 -0.63 25.60 20.05
CA ASN A 363 -0.97 25.64 21.46
C ASN A 363 -0.70 24.30 22.16
N LEU A 364 0.58 23.93 22.28
CA LEU A 364 1.00 22.69 22.94
C LEU A 364 0.43 22.55 24.36
N PHE A 365 0.46 23.64 25.14
CA PHE A 365 -0.02 23.62 26.53
C PHE A 365 -1.54 23.43 26.60
N GLY A 366 -2.31 24.04 25.71
CA GLY A 366 -3.76 23.79 25.60
C GLY A 366 -4.06 22.32 25.29
N GLY A 367 -3.33 21.72 24.34
CA GLY A 367 -3.44 20.29 24.04
C GLY A 367 -3.09 19.41 25.25
N LEU A 368 -1.97 19.68 25.93
CA LEU A 368 -1.56 18.94 27.12
C LEU A 368 -2.59 19.04 28.25
N ASP A 369 -3.04 20.24 28.59
CA ASP A 369 -4.04 20.45 29.65
C ASP A 369 -5.35 19.71 29.32
N LYS A 370 -5.74 19.70 28.05
CA LYS A 370 -6.91 18.98 27.57
C LYS A 370 -6.75 17.47 27.79
N ILE A 371 -5.65 16.85 27.38
CA ILE A 371 -5.39 15.41 27.65
C ILE A 371 -5.36 15.12 29.15
N LYS A 372 -4.70 15.96 29.95
CA LYS A 372 -4.63 15.79 31.42
C LYS A 372 -6.01 15.87 32.09
N SER A 373 -6.92 16.65 31.52
CA SER A 373 -8.30 16.81 32.00
C SER A 373 -9.26 15.70 31.55
N VAL A 374 -8.81 14.73 30.74
CA VAL A 374 -9.63 13.59 30.35
C VAL A 374 -9.96 12.73 31.60
N PRO A 375 -11.24 12.42 31.86
CA PRO A 375 -11.65 11.71 33.08
C PRO A 375 -11.17 10.25 33.14
N ILE A 376 -10.99 9.60 31.99
CA ILE A 376 -10.67 8.17 31.91
C ILE A 376 -9.14 8.00 31.90
N GLU A 377 -8.57 7.72 33.07
CA GLU A 377 -7.12 7.57 33.28
C GLU A 377 -6.50 6.46 32.42
N ASP A 378 -7.19 5.32 32.25
CA ASP A 378 -6.67 4.13 31.55
C ASP A 378 -6.27 4.41 30.09
N PHE A 379 -6.75 5.50 29.48
CA PHE A 379 -6.44 5.87 28.10
C PHE A 379 -5.41 7.01 27.97
N LYS A 380 -4.95 7.62 29.07
CA LYS A 380 -4.09 8.81 29.00
C LYS A 380 -2.74 8.54 28.33
N SER A 381 -2.09 7.43 28.62
CA SER A 381 -0.84 7.05 27.93
C SER A 381 -1.04 6.97 26.43
N GLY A 382 -2.14 6.33 25.98
CA GLY A 382 -2.50 6.27 24.55
C GLY A 382 -2.81 7.63 23.92
N TYR A 383 -3.37 8.57 24.68
CA TYR A 383 -3.59 9.94 24.22
C TYR A 383 -2.30 10.75 24.12
N PHE A 384 -1.37 10.59 25.07
CA PHE A 384 -0.05 11.19 24.97
C PHE A 384 0.74 10.63 23.78
N LEU A 385 0.69 9.32 23.55
CA LEU A 385 1.28 8.69 22.36
C LEU A 385 0.69 9.26 21.06
N SER A 386 -0.64 9.39 20.96
CA SER A 386 -1.30 10.03 19.81
C SER A 386 -0.85 11.48 19.59
N LEU A 387 -0.70 12.25 20.68
CA LEU A 387 -0.20 13.63 20.63
C LEU A 387 1.26 13.69 20.15
N ILE A 388 2.12 12.82 20.68
CA ILE A 388 3.52 12.69 20.27
C ILE A 388 3.60 12.39 18.78
N GLN A 389 2.81 11.42 18.31
CA GLN A 389 2.74 11.03 16.92
C GLN A 389 2.31 12.21 16.03
N GLY A 390 1.18 12.84 16.31
CA GLY A 390 0.68 13.95 15.48
C GLY A 390 1.62 15.15 15.44
N LEU A 391 2.31 15.45 16.55
CA LEU A 391 3.35 16.49 16.59
C LEU A 391 4.56 16.10 15.72
N ALA A 392 5.03 14.85 15.81
CA ALA A 392 6.17 14.38 15.05
C ALA A 392 5.87 14.32 13.53
N GLU A 393 4.69 13.84 13.14
CA GLU A 393 4.21 13.83 11.74
C GLU A 393 4.10 15.27 11.17
N SER A 394 3.79 16.24 12.02
CA SER A 394 3.77 17.66 11.66
C SER A 394 5.16 18.34 11.69
N GLY A 395 6.24 17.57 11.86
CA GLY A 395 7.61 18.07 11.96
C GLY A 395 7.94 18.82 13.26
N LYS A 396 7.06 18.79 14.27
CA LYS A 396 7.23 19.47 15.57
C LYS A 396 7.96 18.58 16.57
N PHE A 397 9.11 18.03 16.17
CA PHE A 397 9.87 17.04 16.93
C PHE A 397 10.25 17.50 18.35
N GLN A 398 10.53 18.79 18.53
CA GLN A 398 10.86 19.33 19.86
C GLN A 398 9.65 19.33 20.80
N ASP A 399 8.45 19.58 20.28
CA ASP A 399 7.23 19.52 21.08
C ASP A 399 6.86 18.06 21.35
N ALA A 400 6.95 17.17 20.35
CA ALA A 400 6.78 15.73 20.53
C ALA A 400 7.68 15.18 21.65
N ARG A 401 8.97 15.54 21.65
CA ARG A 401 9.93 15.15 22.69
C ARG A 401 9.60 15.69 24.09
N LYS A 402 8.95 16.86 24.20
CA LYS A 402 8.50 17.36 25.52
C LYS A 402 7.37 16.51 26.08
N VAL A 403 6.47 16.04 25.21
CA VAL A 403 5.33 15.21 25.61
C VAL A 403 5.77 13.83 26.06
N VAL A 404 6.89 13.29 25.54
CA VAL A 404 7.47 12.01 26.02
C VAL A 404 7.65 11.99 27.54
N GLY A 405 8.01 13.12 28.16
CA GLY A 405 8.17 13.22 29.62
C GLY A 405 6.86 13.15 30.42
N GLU A 406 5.71 13.07 29.76
CA GLU A 406 4.39 12.83 30.38
C GLU A 406 4.02 11.34 30.37
N LEU A 407 4.84 10.47 29.77
CA LEU A 407 4.66 9.02 29.81
C LEU A 407 5.27 8.46 31.10
N ASP A 408 4.51 7.61 31.79
CA ASP A 408 4.93 6.98 33.05
C ASP A 408 5.57 5.60 32.83
N ASP A 409 5.39 5.01 31.64
CA ASP A 409 5.88 3.68 31.29
C ASP A 409 7.11 3.76 30.37
N LEU A 410 8.15 3.00 30.72
CA LEU A 410 9.42 3.01 30.00
C LEU A 410 9.30 2.41 28.59
N GLU A 411 8.42 1.42 28.40
CA GLU A 411 8.17 0.80 27.08
C GLU A 411 7.54 1.83 26.14
N ASP A 412 6.53 2.58 26.63
CA ASP A 412 5.88 3.66 25.89
C ASP A 412 6.87 4.81 25.58
N GLU A 413 7.74 5.17 26.53
CA GLU A 413 8.80 6.17 26.32
C GLU A 413 9.75 5.75 25.18
N ILE A 414 10.26 4.52 25.22
CA ILE A 414 11.17 4.00 24.20
C ILE A 414 10.49 3.96 22.83
N ARG A 415 9.25 3.46 22.74
CA ARG A 415 8.48 3.44 21.48
C ARG A 415 8.25 4.84 20.92
N ALA A 416 7.88 5.78 21.78
CA ALA A 416 7.69 7.17 21.38
C ALA A 416 8.98 7.80 20.82
N LEU A 417 10.12 7.57 21.49
CA LEU A 417 11.44 8.05 21.04
C LEU A 417 11.87 7.40 19.72
N ALA A 418 11.64 6.09 19.55
CA ALA A 418 11.89 5.38 18.31
C ALA A 418 11.08 5.99 17.15
N TYR A 419 9.77 6.17 17.35
CA TYR A 419 8.87 6.76 16.37
C TYR A 419 9.30 8.17 15.95
N ILE A 420 9.59 9.04 16.93
CA ILE A 420 10.11 10.39 16.67
C ILE A 420 11.41 10.32 15.85
N SER A 421 12.33 9.42 16.20
CA SER A 421 13.61 9.29 15.50
C SER A 421 13.43 8.88 14.04
N VAL A 422 12.54 7.93 13.75
CA VAL A 422 12.24 7.49 12.38
C VAL A 422 11.68 8.64 11.55
N LEU A 423 10.70 9.38 12.08
CA LEU A 423 10.14 10.53 11.36
C LEU A 423 11.15 11.66 11.19
N MET A 424 12.01 11.91 12.18
CA MET A 424 13.09 12.89 12.04
C MET A 424 13.98 12.58 10.84
N ASP A 425 14.36 11.32 10.63
CA ASP A 425 15.13 10.89 9.47
C ASP A 425 14.39 11.14 8.15
N GLN A 426 13.11 10.74 8.09
CA GLN A 426 12.27 10.91 6.91
C GLN A 426 12.13 12.38 6.50
N HIS A 427 12.17 13.29 7.47
CA HIS A 427 12.17 14.74 7.25
C HIS A 427 13.56 15.35 7.03
N GLY A 428 14.62 14.52 6.94
CA GLY A 428 16.00 14.95 6.66
C GLY A 428 16.82 15.37 7.89
N PHE A 429 16.32 15.12 9.10
CA PHE A 429 17.02 15.38 10.37
C PHE A 429 17.83 14.17 10.84
N THR A 430 18.55 13.51 9.92
CA THR A 430 19.26 12.24 10.14
C THR A 430 20.23 12.26 11.32
N GLU A 431 21.02 13.32 11.51
CA GLU A 431 21.98 13.40 12.63
C GLU A 431 21.27 13.51 13.99
N ASP A 432 20.19 14.28 14.07
CA ASP A 432 19.42 14.41 15.31
C ASP A 432 18.66 13.11 15.62
N ALA A 433 18.20 12.40 14.58
CA ALA A 433 17.62 11.07 14.71
C ALA A 433 18.64 10.04 15.23
N ARG A 434 19.88 10.06 14.72
CA ARG A 434 20.98 9.22 15.24
C ARG A 434 21.28 9.50 16.71
N ASP A 435 21.33 10.77 17.11
CA ASP A 435 21.53 11.14 18.51
C ASP A 435 20.38 10.66 19.41
N LEU A 436 19.13 10.81 18.96
CA LEU A 436 17.95 10.33 19.68
C LEU A 436 17.95 8.80 19.84
N THR A 437 18.22 8.09 18.74
CA THR A 437 18.38 6.64 18.72
C THR A 437 19.46 6.21 19.71
N SER A 438 20.64 6.84 19.67
CA SER A 438 21.75 6.51 20.58
C SER A 438 21.38 6.71 22.06
N LYS A 439 20.61 7.75 22.38
CA LYS A 439 20.13 7.99 23.75
C LYS A 439 19.15 6.93 24.22
N MET A 440 18.25 6.48 23.34
CA MET A 440 17.32 5.39 23.61
C MET A 440 18.08 4.09 23.97
N PHE A 441 19.14 3.76 23.22
CA PHE A 441 20.00 2.61 23.51
C PHE A 441 20.74 2.70 24.86
N VAL A 442 21.03 3.91 25.36
CA VAL A 442 21.66 4.14 26.66
C VAL A 442 20.65 4.01 27.80
N ILE A 443 19.42 4.47 27.58
CA ILE A 443 18.31 4.35 28.53
C ILE A 443 17.99 2.86 28.80
N ASP A 444 18.13 2.01 27.79
CA ASP A 444 17.63 0.63 27.83
C ASP A 444 18.68 -0.48 27.64
N TYR A 445 19.97 -0.21 27.93
CA TYR A 445 21.05 -1.18 27.68
C TYR A 445 20.88 -2.53 28.41
N GLU A 446 20.09 -2.58 29.49
CA GLU A 446 19.88 -3.80 30.30
C GLU A 446 18.46 -4.41 30.23
N SER A 447 17.50 -3.84 29.49
CA SER A 447 16.11 -4.34 29.53
C SER A 447 15.72 -5.31 28.41
N ARG A 448 14.51 -5.84 28.53
CA ARG A 448 13.86 -6.80 27.63
C ARG A 448 13.22 -6.14 26.40
N TYR A 449 13.09 -4.81 26.37
CA TYR A 449 12.26 -4.10 25.39
C TYR A 449 13.02 -3.60 24.16
N LEU A 450 14.28 -3.23 24.31
CA LEU A 450 15.14 -2.82 23.21
C LEU A 450 15.17 -3.81 22.02
N PRO A 451 15.28 -5.14 22.21
CA PRO A 451 15.20 -6.08 21.08
C PRO A 451 13.85 -6.03 20.35
N ILE A 452 12.75 -5.75 21.05
CA ILE A 452 11.39 -5.65 20.48
C ILE A 452 11.29 -4.43 19.58
N VAL A 453 11.70 -3.27 20.09
CA VAL A 453 11.67 -1.99 19.34
C VAL A 453 12.64 -2.03 18.15
N VAL A 454 13.78 -2.71 18.30
CA VAL A 454 14.74 -2.96 17.21
C VAL A 454 14.16 -3.90 16.15
N ALA A 455 13.35 -4.90 16.53
CA ALA A 455 12.64 -5.74 15.56
C ALA A 455 11.53 -4.96 14.83
N GLU A 456 10.74 -4.18 15.56
CA GLU A 456 9.62 -3.38 15.01
C GLU A 456 10.10 -2.31 14.01
N HIS A 457 11.17 -1.57 14.33
CA HIS A 457 11.67 -0.45 13.53
C HIS A 457 12.96 -0.77 12.78
N GLY A 458 13.27 -2.06 12.62
CA GLY A 458 14.65 -2.44 12.39
C GLY A 458 15.25 -1.94 11.07
N ARG A 459 14.42 -1.91 10.03
CA ARG A 459 14.78 -1.37 8.72
C ARG A 459 15.06 0.13 8.75
N ASP A 460 14.26 0.89 9.49
CA ASP A 460 14.39 2.35 9.56
C ASP A 460 15.64 2.73 10.35
N PHE A 461 15.94 1.99 11.42
CA PHE A 461 17.22 2.09 12.11
C PHE A 461 18.39 1.68 11.21
N ALA A 462 18.29 0.63 10.40
CA ALA A 462 19.35 0.24 9.46
C ALA A 462 19.68 1.35 8.45
N LYS A 463 18.67 2.04 7.90
CA LYS A 463 18.86 3.21 7.02
C LYS A 463 19.54 4.38 7.74
N LEU A 464 19.18 4.59 9.01
CA LEU A 464 19.63 5.71 9.81
C LEU A 464 21.14 5.73 10.05
N ALA A 465 21.82 4.64 10.38
CA ALA A 465 23.24 4.70 10.80
C ALA A 465 24.31 4.44 9.73
N GLY A 466 23.94 3.99 8.54
CA GLY A 466 24.92 3.35 7.64
C GLY A 466 25.41 2.00 8.18
N ASP A 467 25.99 1.19 7.29
CA ASP A 467 26.06 -0.28 7.41
C ASP A 467 26.72 -0.85 8.69
N GLU A 468 27.78 -0.26 9.25
CA GLU A 468 28.60 -0.99 10.23
C GLU A 468 28.15 -0.85 11.69
N SER A 469 27.67 0.31 12.12
CA SER A 469 27.36 0.53 13.55
C SER A 469 26.05 -0.12 13.97
N ILE A 470 25.04 -0.07 13.10
CA ILE A 470 23.73 -0.65 13.42
C ILE A 470 23.65 -2.13 13.08
N ALA A 471 24.36 -2.66 12.08
CA ALA A 471 24.48 -4.12 11.93
C ALA A 471 25.15 -4.78 13.14
N ALA A 472 26.12 -4.10 13.77
CA ALA A 472 26.68 -4.54 15.04
C ALA A 472 25.67 -4.44 16.19
N MET A 473 24.80 -3.41 16.20
CA MET A 473 23.73 -3.25 17.19
C MET A 473 22.59 -4.28 17.01
N PHE A 474 22.18 -4.56 15.78
CA PHE A 474 21.28 -5.67 15.40
C PHE A 474 21.88 -7.00 15.78
N SER A 475 23.13 -7.27 15.40
CA SER A 475 23.82 -8.50 15.77
C SER A 475 23.91 -8.63 17.30
N THR A 476 24.11 -7.52 18.03
CA THR A 476 24.10 -7.53 19.51
C THR A 476 22.71 -7.83 20.07
N ALA A 477 21.66 -7.22 19.52
CA ALA A 477 20.28 -7.48 19.92
C ALA A 477 19.86 -8.94 19.60
N LEU A 478 20.24 -9.45 18.42
CA LEU A 478 20.01 -10.82 17.96
C LEU A 478 20.77 -11.84 18.82
N ASN A 479 22.06 -11.62 19.07
CA ASN A 479 22.85 -12.48 19.98
C ASN A 479 22.24 -12.50 21.40
N ARG A 480 21.60 -11.39 21.81
CA ARG A 480 20.92 -11.32 23.10
C ARG A 480 19.60 -12.09 23.11
N VAL A 481 18.86 -12.11 22.00
CA VAL A 481 17.69 -12.99 21.80
C VAL A 481 18.14 -14.44 21.92
N ASP A 482 19.20 -14.86 21.20
CA ASP A 482 19.76 -16.22 21.28
C ASP A 482 20.20 -16.59 22.72
N GLU A 483 20.81 -15.64 23.44
CA GLU A 483 21.21 -15.83 24.85
C GLU A 483 20.02 -15.93 25.81
N LEU A 484 18.91 -15.26 25.51
CA LEU A 484 17.67 -15.31 26.29
C LEU A 484 16.90 -16.60 26.00
N GLU A 485 16.92 -17.08 24.76
CA GLU A 485 16.41 -18.39 24.34
C GLU A 485 17.16 -19.54 25.05
N ALA A 486 18.50 -19.47 25.10
CA ALA A 486 19.35 -20.49 25.72
C ALA A 486 19.15 -20.64 27.24
N ARG A 487 18.59 -19.63 27.92
CA ARG A 487 18.44 -19.64 29.38
C ARG A 487 17.14 -20.27 29.87
N SER A 488 16.22 -20.69 29.01
CA SER A 488 14.92 -21.29 29.38
C SER A 488 14.01 -20.42 30.29
N ASP A 489 14.42 -19.18 30.58
CA ASP A 489 13.73 -18.26 31.49
C ASP A 489 12.50 -17.59 30.85
N LEU A 490 12.30 -17.77 29.54
CA LEU A 490 11.21 -17.17 28.76
C LEU A 490 10.46 -18.24 27.97
N GLY A 491 9.56 -18.95 28.65
CA GLY A 491 8.57 -19.82 27.99
C GLY A 491 7.64 -19.09 27.00
N TRP A 492 7.66 -17.74 26.99
CA TRP A 492 6.96 -16.90 26.01
C TRP A 492 7.81 -16.51 24.79
N ALA A 493 9.16 -16.52 24.87
CA ALA A 493 10.00 -16.35 23.68
C ALA A 493 9.86 -17.54 22.72
N TYR A 494 9.47 -18.70 23.26
CA TYR A 494 8.99 -19.88 22.52
C TYR A 494 7.59 -19.72 21.89
N SER A 495 6.92 -18.55 21.98
CA SER A 495 5.60 -18.37 21.35
C SER A 495 5.67 -18.48 19.83
N GLY A 496 6.84 -18.31 19.23
CA GLY A 496 7.06 -18.29 17.78
C GLY A 496 7.05 -16.87 17.22
N GLU A 497 6.46 -15.90 17.92
CA GLU A 497 6.30 -14.51 17.46
C GLU A 497 7.64 -13.77 17.34
N TYR A 498 8.57 -13.96 18.28
CA TYR A 498 9.89 -13.32 18.22
C TYR A 498 10.76 -13.86 17.08
N SER A 499 10.72 -15.17 16.84
CA SER A 499 11.40 -15.79 15.72
C SER A 499 10.80 -15.32 14.38
N VAL A 500 9.50 -15.06 14.33
CA VAL A 500 8.80 -14.47 13.17
C VAL A 500 9.29 -13.05 12.91
N ASP A 501 9.33 -12.20 13.93
CA ASP A 501 9.75 -10.80 13.77
C ASP A 501 11.22 -10.67 13.37
N VAL A 502 12.09 -11.50 13.93
CA VAL A 502 13.50 -11.58 13.54
C VAL A 502 13.65 -12.07 12.10
N ALA A 503 12.92 -13.12 11.71
CA ALA A 503 12.94 -13.61 10.34
C ALA A 503 12.43 -12.53 9.36
N ALA A 504 11.31 -11.87 9.67
CA ALA A 504 10.79 -10.75 8.89
C ALA A 504 11.79 -9.59 8.80
N GLY A 505 12.50 -9.26 9.88
CA GLY A 505 13.58 -8.28 9.88
C GLY A 505 14.74 -8.64 8.95
N LEU A 506 15.17 -9.90 8.94
CA LEU A 506 16.21 -10.40 8.02
C LEU A 506 15.73 -10.38 6.56
N ALA A 507 14.50 -10.81 6.30
CA ALA A 507 13.87 -10.75 4.99
C ALA A 507 13.74 -9.32 4.47
N ALA A 508 13.43 -8.38 5.36
CA ALA A 508 13.38 -6.95 5.06
C ALA A 508 14.74 -6.35 4.68
N LEU A 509 15.84 -7.00 5.07
CA LEU A 509 17.22 -6.66 4.70
C LEU A 509 17.73 -7.48 3.50
N GLY A 510 16.87 -8.29 2.88
CA GLY A 510 17.21 -9.16 1.76
C GLY A 510 17.87 -10.49 2.13
N ASP A 511 18.06 -10.80 3.42
CA ASP A 511 18.64 -12.08 3.88
C ASP A 511 17.55 -13.16 4.06
N LEU A 512 16.89 -13.51 2.95
CA LEU A 512 15.81 -14.50 2.93
C LEU A 512 16.28 -15.90 3.36
N ARG A 513 17.56 -16.21 3.14
CA ARG A 513 18.16 -17.48 3.54
C ARG A 513 18.21 -17.65 5.04
N ARG A 514 18.71 -16.65 5.80
CA ARG A 514 18.70 -16.73 7.26
C ARG A 514 17.30 -16.61 7.83
N SER A 515 16.45 -15.79 7.21
CA SER A 515 15.03 -15.72 7.55
C SER A 515 14.35 -17.09 7.49
N LEU A 516 14.55 -17.85 6.41
CA LEU A 516 13.97 -19.19 6.28
C LEU A 516 14.58 -20.21 7.25
N ALA A 517 15.89 -20.15 7.51
CA ALA A 517 16.54 -21.04 8.47
C ALA A 517 15.94 -20.96 9.89
N ILE A 518 15.37 -19.80 10.24
CA ILE A 518 14.65 -19.57 11.51
C ILE A 518 13.24 -20.20 11.48
N ILE A 519 12.58 -20.20 10.32
CA ILE A 519 11.18 -20.65 10.15
C ILE A 519 11.07 -22.15 9.86
N GLU A 520 12.00 -22.72 9.09
CA GLU A 520 12.00 -24.13 8.69
C GLU A 520 11.78 -25.14 9.84
N PRO A 521 12.37 -24.94 11.04
CA PRO A 521 12.18 -25.83 12.18
C PRO A 521 10.78 -25.76 12.82
N ILE A 522 9.94 -24.79 12.46
CA ILE A 522 8.58 -24.64 13.02
C ILE A 522 7.69 -25.77 12.47
N THR A 523 7.32 -26.71 13.35
CA THR A 523 6.51 -27.89 12.99
C THR A 523 5.00 -27.66 13.08
N ASP A 524 4.59 -26.63 13.82
CA ASP A 524 3.19 -26.21 13.92
C ASP A 524 2.82 -25.47 12.63
N LEU A 525 1.81 -25.98 11.90
CA LEU A 525 1.47 -25.47 10.58
C LEU A 525 0.87 -24.05 10.63
N ASP A 526 0.10 -23.73 11.66
CA ASP A 526 -0.47 -22.39 11.83
C ASP A 526 0.65 -21.38 12.08
N LYS A 527 1.58 -21.69 13.00
CA LYS A 527 2.71 -20.80 13.30
C LYS A 527 3.70 -20.68 12.15
N ARG A 528 3.94 -21.78 11.42
CA ARG A 528 4.79 -21.75 10.23
C ARG A 528 4.16 -20.91 9.13
N MET A 529 2.85 -21.01 8.96
CA MET A 529 2.11 -20.16 8.04
C MET A 529 2.24 -18.69 8.43
N ASP A 530 1.98 -18.33 9.69
CA ASP A 530 2.15 -16.96 10.20
C ASP A 530 3.55 -16.41 9.89
N ALA A 531 4.58 -17.22 10.15
CA ALA A 531 5.96 -16.85 9.91
C ALA A 531 6.28 -16.63 8.42
N LEU A 532 5.80 -17.54 7.55
CA LEU A 532 5.98 -17.42 6.10
C LEU A 532 5.25 -16.18 5.56
N LEU A 533 4.04 -15.88 6.05
CA LEU A 533 3.30 -14.70 5.64
C LEU A 533 4.05 -13.41 6.02
N ALA A 534 4.57 -13.32 7.25
CA ALA A 534 5.36 -12.18 7.71
C ALA A 534 6.65 -11.98 6.90
N VAL A 535 7.38 -13.06 6.62
CA VAL A 535 8.62 -13.02 5.82
C VAL A 535 8.35 -12.67 4.37
N THR A 536 7.29 -13.22 3.78
CA THR A 536 6.88 -12.89 2.41
C THR A 536 6.56 -11.41 2.29
N LYS A 537 5.75 -10.87 3.22
CA LYS A 537 5.43 -9.44 3.28
C LYS A 537 6.67 -8.56 3.43
N ALA A 538 7.62 -8.96 4.28
CA ALA A 538 8.86 -8.22 4.48
C ALA A 538 9.77 -8.24 3.25
N SER A 539 9.84 -9.39 2.54
CA SER A 539 10.63 -9.59 1.33
C SER A 539 10.17 -8.74 0.16
N VAL A 540 8.85 -8.64 -0.08
CA VAL A 540 8.29 -7.79 -1.15
C VAL A 540 8.69 -6.33 -0.95
N LYS A 541 8.66 -5.85 0.30
CA LYS A 541 9.08 -4.49 0.61
C LYS A 541 10.59 -4.25 0.41
N ALA A 542 11.42 -5.29 0.35
CA ALA A 542 12.87 -5.17 0.17
C ALA A 542 13.28 -5.14 -1.32
N ASP A 543 12.42 -5.63 -2.21
CA ASP A 543 12.61 -5.65 -3.66
C ASP A 543 11.55 -4.76 -4.36
N PRO A 544 11.67 -3.42 -4.26
CA PRO A 544 10.77 -2.54 -4.99
C PRO A 544 11.11 -2.59 -6.49
N VAL A 545 10.20 -3.14 -7.28
CA VAL A 545 10.19 -3.04 -8.75
C VAL A 545 10.17 -1.58 -9.19
#